data_AF-A0A353U0C3-F1
#
_entry.id   AF-A0A353U0C3-F1
#
_cell.length_a   1.000
_cell.length_b   1.000
_cell.length_c   1.000
_cell.angle_alpha   90.00
_cell.angle_beta   90.00
_cell.angle_gamma   90.00
#
_symmetry.space_group_name_H-M   'P 1'
#
loop_
_entity.id
_entity.type
_entity.pdbx_description
1 polymer ?
#
loop_
_entity_poly.entity_id
_entity_poly.type
_entity_poly.pdbx_seq_one_letter_code
_entity_poly.pdbx_strand_id
1 'polypeptide(L)'
;MATLRFFALKELLGRKPLYIDDLGKLTSDYFGKYVFDKAKMKKYLSREAYSHVMDAIDKGTRVDRKMADQIALGMKAWAIENKATHYTHWF
;
A
#
# COMPACT_ATOMS: atom_id res chain seq x y z
N MET A 1 41.15 1.19 -7.32
CA MET A 1 39.84 1.18 -8.00
C MET A 1 39.64 -0.03 -8.92
N ALA A 2 40.66 -0.55 -9.64
CA ALA A 2 40.48 -1.69 -10.56
C ALA A 2 40.08 -3.03 -9.88
N THR A 3 40.48 -3.27 -8.63
CA THR A 3 40.28 -4.55 -7.91
C THR A 3 38.84 -4.80 -7.47
N LEU A 4 38.10 -3.76 -7.08
CA LEU A 4 36.69 -3.87 -6.70
C LEU A 4 35.81 -4.39 -7.85
N ARG A 5 36.12 -4.00 -9.09
CA ARG A 5 35.40 -4.45 -10.28
C ARG A 5 35.51 -5.97 -10.47
N PHE A 6 36.73 -6.51 -10.36
CA PHE A 6 36.96 -7.94 -10.54
C PHE A 6 36.34 -8.76 -9.41
N PHE A 7 36.33 -8.23 -8.18
CA PHE A 7 35.65 -8.86 -7.05
C PHE A 7 34.13 -8.94 -7.28
N ALA A 8 33.50 -7.84 -7.68
CA ALA A 8 32.06 -7.80 -7.98
C ALA A 8 31.66 -8.77 -9.11
N LEU A 9 32.49 -8.88 -10.16
CA LEU A 9 32.26 -9.83 -11.26
C LEU A 9 32.32 -11.28 -10.76
N LYS A 10 33.28 -11.60 -9.89
CA LYS A 10 33.40 -12.94 -9.29
C LYS A 10 32.19 -13.29 -8.43
N GLU A 11 31.68 -12.35 -7.63
CA GLU A 11 30.47 -12.56 -6.81
C GLU A 11 29.21 -12.75 -7.68
N LEU A 12 29.07 -11.98 -8.75
CA LEU A 12 27.90 -12.06 -9.64
C LEU A 12 27.79 -13.42 -10.33
N LEU A 13 28.92 -14.01 -10.75
CA LEU A 13 28.96 -15.34 -11.39
C LEU A 13 28.45 -16.46 -10.48
N GLY A 14 28.41 -16.27 -9.15
CA GLY A 14 27.92 -17.25 -8.19
C GLY A 14 26.44 -17.11 -7.81
N ARG A 15 25.74 -16.06 -8.27
CA ARG A 15 24.34 -15.82 -7.89
C ARG A 15 23.41 -16.83 -8.55
N LYS A 16 22.54 -17.46 -7.75
CA LYS A 16 21.46 -18.32 -8.24
C LYS A 16 20.17 -17.50 -8.35
N PRO A 17 19.35 -17.71 -9.41
CA PRO A 17 18.02 -17.11 -9.49
C PRO A 17 17.17 -17.50 -8.28
N LEU A 18 16.43 -16.54 -7.74
CA LEU A 18 15.38 -16.82 -6.76
C LEU A 18 14.13 -17.22 -7.53
N TYR A 19 13.60 -18.40 -7.24
CA TYR A 19 12.31 -18.84 -7.75
C TYR A 19 11.22 -18.32 -6.82
N ILE A 20 10.22 -17.66 -7.40
CA ILE A 20 9.01 -17.23 -6.69
C ILE A 20 7.92 -18.22 -7.08
N ASP A 21 7.43 -18.98 -6.10
CA ASP A 21 6.26 -19.84 -6.27
C ASP A 21 5.01 -18.97 -6.40
N ASP A 22 4.70 -18.55 -7.62
CA ASP A 22 3.40 -17.97 -7.93
C ASP A 22 2.42 -19.12 -8.23
N LEU A 23 2.08 -19.85 -7.17
CA LEU A 23 1.18 -21.00 -7.18
C LEU A 23 -0.22 -20.55 -7.63
N GLY A 24 -0.50 -20.56 -8.93
CA GLY A 24 -1.84 -20.70 -9.53
C GLY A 24 -2.94 -19.75 -9.04
N LYS A 25 -2.60 -18.63 -8.40
CA LYS A 25 -3.57 -17.67 -7.87
C LYS A 25 -4.10 -16.79 -8.97
N LEU A 26 -5.40 -16.52 -8.94
CA LEU A 26 -5.98 -15.57 -9.87
C LEU A 26 -5.44 -14.17 -9.55
N THR A 27 -5.14 -13.38 -10.57
CA THR A 27 -4.66 -12.00 -10.40
C THR A 27 -5.59 -11.18 -9.51
N SER A 28 -6.89 -11.44 -9.56
CA SER A 28 -7.91 -10.84 -8.71
C SER A 28 -7.67 -11.02 -7.20
N ASP A 29 -6.99 -12.08 -6.80
CA ASP A 29 -6.85 -12.45 -5.38
C ASP A 29 -5.80 -11.60 -4.66
N TYR A 30 -4.83 -11.07 -5.40
CA TYR A 30 -3.74 -10.26 -4.85
C TYR A 30 -3.70 -8.83 -5.38
N PHE A 31 -4.34 -8.56 -6.52
CA PHE A 31 -4.42 -7.22 -7.08
C PHE A 31 -5.07 -6.25 -6.08
N GLY A 32 -4.39 -5.13 -5.80
CA GLY A 32 -4.87 -4.12 -4.86
C GLY A 32 -4.99 -4.59 -3.41
N LYS A 33 -4.48 -5.77 -3.04
CA LYS A 33 -4.61 -6.33 -1.68
C LYS A 33 -4.12 -5.37 -0.59
N TYR A 34 -2.99 -4.71 -0.84
CA TYR A 34 -2.36 -3.75 0.09
C TYR A 34 -2.64 -2.29 -0.29
N VAL A 35 -3.79 -2.02 -0.90
CA VAL A 35 -4.25 -0.67 -1.23
C VAL A 35 -5.56 -0.41 -0.52
N PHE A 36 -5.68 0.71 0.19
CA PHE A 36 -6.91 1.15 0.84
C PHE A 36 -7.87 1.77 -0.21
N ASP A 37 -8.44 0.92 -1.05
CA ASP A 37 -9.34 1.29 -2.15
C ASP A 37 -10.78 1.60 -1.71
N LYS A 38 -11.65 1.96 -2.65
CA LYS A 38 -13.07 2.29 -2.40
C LYS A 38 -13.83 1.18 -1.68
N ALA A 39 -13.55 -0.10 -1.99
CA ALA A 39 -14.24 -1.22 -1.35
C ALA A 39 -13.85 -1.35 0.13
N LYS A 40 -12.55 -1.20 0.43
CA LYS A 40 -12.05 -1.17 1.81
C LYS A 40 -12.53 0.09 2.54
N MET A 41 -12.48 1.25 1.90
CA MET A 41 -13.02 2.48 2.48
C MET A 41 -14.49 2.31 2.92
N LYS A 42 -15.35 1.67 2.11
CA LYS A 42 -16.74 1.36 2.53
C LYS A 42 -16.83 0.44 3.76
N LYS A 43 -15.87 -0.46 3.94
CA LYS A 43 -15.84 -1.41 5.07
C LYS A 43 -15.33 -0.77 6.36
N TYR A 44 -14.31 0.10 6.27
CA TYR A 44 -13.62 0.65 7.45
C TYR A 44 -14.04 2.07 7.82
N LEU A 45 -14.70 2.81 6.93
CA LEU A 45 -15.13 4.19 7.19
C LEU A 45 -16.63 4.24 7.56
N SER A 46 -17.00 5.26 8.34
CA SER A 46 -18.40 5.63 8.52
C SER A 46 -19.00 6.07 7.18
N ARG A 47 -20.33 6.00 7.05
CA ARG A 47 -21.04 6.46 5.85
C ARG A 47 -20.72 7.92 5.51
N GLU A 48 -20.64 8.75 6.53
CA GLU A 48 -20.31 10.18 6.41
C GLU A 48 -18.87 10.38 5.93
N ALA A 49 -17.90 9.72 6.57
CA ALA A 49 -16.49 9.81 6.19
C ALA A 49 -16.24 9.28 4.77
N TYR A 50 -16.87 8.17 4.40
CA TYR A 50 -16.81 7.63 3.04
C TYR A 50 -17.36 8.64 2.03
N SER A 51 -18.53 9.22 2.28
CA SER A 51 -19.14 10.22 1.39
C SER A 51 -18.22 11.44 1.20
N HIS A 52 -17.65 11.95 2.29
CA HIS A 52 -16.73 13.09 2.23
C HIS A 52 -15.46 12.81 1.44
N VAL A 53 -14.85 11.62 1.60
CA VAL A 53 -13.67 11.23 0.81
C VAL A 53 -14.03 11.12 -0.67
N MET A 54 -15.18 10.51 -0.99
CA MET A 54 -15.64 10.39 -2.37
C MET A 54 -15.92 11.75 -2.99
N ASP A 55 -16.59 12.65 -2.27
CA ASP A 55 -16.83 14.01 -2.73
C ASP A 55 -15.51 14.77 -2.98
N ALA A 56 -14.52 14.61 -2.10
CA ALA A 56 -13.19 15.22 -2.28
C ALA A 56 -12.47 14.68 -3.51
N ILE A 57 -12.56 13.37 -3.78
CA ILE A 57 -11.97 12.73 -4.97
C ILE A 57 -12.68 13.17 -6.25
N ASP A 58 -14.02 13.13 -6.27
CA ASP A 58 -14.80 13.32 -7.48
C ASP A 58 -14.99 14.82 -7.84
N LYS A 59 -15.09 15.70 -6.84
CA LYS A 59 -15.32 17.15 -7.01
C LYS A 59 -14.05 18.00 -6.82
N GLY A 60 -12.94 17.39 -6.40
CA GLY A 60 -11.70 18.12 -6.10
C GLY A 60 -11.81 19.05 -4.89
N THR A 61 -12.74 18.77 -3.96
CA THR A 61 -12.92 19.57 -2.74
C THR A 61 -11.91 19.17 -1.66
N ARG A 62 -11.73 20.05 -0.67
CA ARG A 62 -10.85 19.77 0.48
C ARG A 62 -11.55 18.81 1.44
N VAL A 63 -10.79 17.87 2.00
CA VAL A 63 -11.26 17.04 3.11
C VAL A 63 -11.39 17.92 4.35
N ASP A 64 -12.57 17.93 4.97
CA ASP A 64 -12.80 18.64 6.23
C ASP A 64 -11.92 18.05 7.32
N ARG A 65 -11.24 18.92 8.07
CA ARG A 65 -10.39 18.54 9.20
C ARG A 65 -11.16 17.73 10.25
N LYS A 66 -12.45 18.00 10.45
CA LYS A 66 -13.30 17.21 11.36
C LYS A 66 -13.44 15.76 10.92
N MET A 67 -13.46 15.53 9.60
CA MET A 67 -13.59 14.20 9.02
C MET A 67 -12.24 13.49 8.89
N ALA A 68 -11.15 14.25 8.78
CA ALA A 68 -9.80 13.72 8.62
C ALA A 68 -9.42 12.73 9.73
N ASP A 69 -9.76 13.02 10.99
CA ASP A 69 -9.47 12.13 12.12
C ASP A 69 -10.23 10.80 12.01
N GLN A 70 -11.50 10.83 11.59
CA GLN A 70 -12.28 9.61 11.36
C GLN A 70 -11.72 8.78 10.20
N ILE A 71 -11.30 9.44 9.12
CA ILE A 71 -10.66 8.76 7.98
C ILE A 71 -9.34 8.12 8.40
N ALA A 72 -8.52 8.85 9.17
CA ALA A 72 -7.25 8.34 9.69
C ALA A 72 -7.44 7.13 10.60
N LEU A 73 -8.45 7.14 11.47
CA LEU A 73 -8.79 6.00 12.33
C LEU A 73 -9.16 4.75 11.52
N GLY A 74 -10.03 4.89 10.51
CA GLY A 74 -10.42 3.77 9.66
C GLY A 74 -9.26 3.24 8.81
N MET A 75 -8.43 4.14 8.26
CA MET A 75 -7.23 3.76 7.51
C MET A 75 -6.22 3.04 8.40
N LYS A 76 -6.03 3.51 9.64
CA LYS A 76 -5.16 2.87 10.64
C LYS A 76 -5.65 1.46 10.99
N ALA A 77 -6.95 1.27 11.21
CA ALA A 77 -7.52 -0.04 11.50
C ALA A 77 -7.22 -1.05 10.37
N TRP A 78 -7.46 -0.65 9.12
CA TRP A 78 -7.11 -1.47 7.96
C TRP A 78 -5.60 -1.75 7.85
N ALA A 79 -4.76 -0.75 8.10
CA ALA A 79 -3.32 -0.90 8.02
C ALA A 79 -2.79 -1.87 9.09
N ILE A 80 -3.32 -1.81 10.31
CA ILE A 80 -2.98 -2.72 11.41
C ILE A 80 -3.36 -4.17 11.07
N GLU A 81 -4.52 -4.40 10.46
CA GLU A 81 -4.90 -5.75 9.97
C GLU A 81 -3.90 -6.29 8.92
N ASN A 82 -3.25 -5.39 8.18
CA ASN A 82 -2.17 -5.71 7.24
C ASN A 82 -0.77 -5.69 7.87
N LYS A 83 -0.69 -5.68 9.21
CA LYS A 83 0.56 -5.68 10.00
C LYS A 83 1.44 -4.45 9.81
N ALA A 84 0.87 -3.34 9.33
CA ALA A 84 1.59 -2.07 9.28
C ALA A 84 1.82 -1.54 10.70
N THR A 85 3.04 -1.07 10.98
CA THR A 85 3.46 -0.52 12.28
C THR A 85 3.82 0.95 12.22
N HIS A 86 4.01 1.49 11.01
CA HIS A 86 4.43 2.87 10.78
C HIS A 86 3.56 3.48 9.68
N TYR A 87 3.47 4.80 9.68
CA TYR A 87 2.95 5.57 8.56
C TYR A 87 4.00 6.58 8.13
N THR A 88 3.92 6.99 6.87
CA THR A 88 4.79 8.03 6.31
C THR A 88 4.00 8.83 5.27
N HIS A 89 4.39 10.08 5.05
CA HIS A 89 3.91 10.85 3.93
C HIS A 89 4.70 10.43 2.69
N TRP A 90 4.06 9.66 1.81
CA TRP A 90 4.63 9.30 0.52
C TRP A 90 4.31 10.41 -0.49
N PHE A 91 5.36 10.96 -1.10
CA PHE A 91 5.30 12.02 -2.12
C PHE A 91 6.27 11.69 -3.24
#